data_AF-A0A645CZP2-F1
#
_entry.id   AF-A0A645CZP2-F1
#
_cell.length_a   1.000
_cell.length_b   1.000
_cell.length_c   1.000
_cell.angle_alpha   90.00
_cell.angle_beta   90.00
_cell.angle_gamma   90.00
#
_symmetry.space_group_name_H-M   'P 1'
#
loop_
_entity.id
_entity.type
_entity.pdbx_description
1 polymer ?
#
loop_
_entity_poly.entity_id
_entity_poly.type
_entity_poly.pdbx_seq_one_letter_code
_entity_poly.pdbx_strand_id
1 'polypeptide(L)'
;MSYEEYEKTFLLFSRLFEEGFKKPNFKTEKFKELWYDVDVLMYREALSGPFYTVDMYYNCDYVFEGEHECFKEVGSCEDFLNWCLNIIKSYKNKINQVDTIINDEKEDKQIMLLQAEIMEKLSFMVYDIQKDRWKFIKKPYPDNIQ
;
A
#
# COMPACT_ATOMS: atom_id res chain seq x y z
N MET A 1 17.75 -2.03 11.20
CA MET A 1 17.13 -0.92 11.94
C MET A 1 17.34 -1.10 13.44
N SER A 2 17.27 -0.05 14.25
CA SER A 2 17.13 -0.13 15.72
C SER A 2 15.64 -0.25 16.12
N TYR A 3 15.33 -0.62 17.36
CA TYR A 3 13.93 -0.72 17.80
C TYR A 3 13.19 0.63 17.73
N GLU A 4 13.86 1.73 18.11
CA GLU A 4 13.26 3.07 18.07
C GLU A 4 12.97 3.52 16.63
N GLU A 5 13.87 3.23 15.69
CA GLU A 5 13.64 3.49 14.26
C GLU A 5 12.51 2.62 13.69
N TYR A 6 12.37 1.38 14.17
CA TYR A 6 11.29 0.47 13.77
C TYR A 6 9.92 1.01 14.19
N GLU A 7 9.78 1.37 15.47
CA GLU A 7 8.54 1.97 15.98
C GLU A 7 8.21 3.29 15.28
N LYS A 8 9.20 4.16 15.03
CA LYS A 8 8.99 5.40 14.26
C LYS A 8 8.52 5.13 12.84
N THR A 9 9.12 4.14 12.17
CA THR A 9 8.74 3.75 10.81
C THR A 9 7.31 3.22 10.80
N PHE A 10 6.95 2.38 11.77
CA PHE A 10 5.60 1.84 11.91
C PHE A 10 4.56 2.94 12.16
N LEU A 11 4.79 3.85 13.11
CA LEU A 11 3.86 4.95 13.39
C LEU A 11 3.66 5.87 12.19
N LEU A 12 4.74 6.14 11.43
CA LEU A 12 4.63 6.90 10.19
C LEU A 12 3.87 6.12 9.11
N PHE A 13 4.06 4.80 9.04
CA PHE A 13 3.33 3.93 8.12
C PHE A 13 1.83 3.99 8.41
N SER A 14 1.40 3.80 9.66
CA SER A 14 -0.01 3.87 10.06
C SER A 14 -0.67 5.19 9.67
N ARG A 15 0.01 6.31 9.92
CA ARG A 15 -0.50 7.63 9.53
C ARG A 15 -0.64 7.79 8.02
N LEU A 16 0.36 7.34 7.26
CA LEU A 16 0.34 7.46 5.80
C LEU A 16 -0.61 6.48 5.14
N PHE A 17 -0.88 5.32 5.76
CA PHE A 17 -1.80 4.32 5.25
C PHE A 17 -3.20 4.91 5.08
N GLU A 18 -3.72 5.62 6.08
CA GLU A 18 -5.00 6.33 5.96
C GLU A 18 -5.00 7.36 4.83
N GLU A 19 -3.90 8.12 4.65
CA GLU A 19 -3.80 9.14 3.61
C GLU A 19 -3.71 8.54 2.19
N GLY A 20 -2.97 7.44 2.04
CA GLY A 20 -2.80 6.74 0.76
C GLY A 20 -4.06 6.00 0.32
N PHE A 21 -4.88 5.54 1.29
CA PHE A 21 -6.05 4.70 1.04
C PHE A 21 -7.40 5.40 1.33
N LYS A 22 -7.36 6.66 1.73
CA LYS A 22 -8.26 7.72 1.26
C LYS A 22 -9.18 7.52 0.06
N LYS A 23 -10.52 7.59 0.17
CA LYS A 23 -11.30 8.04 -1.00
C LYS A 23 -11.07 9.55 -1.21
N PRO A 24 -10.60 10.02 -2.37
CA PRO A 24 -10.43 11.44 -2.62
C PRO A 24 -11.75 12.16 -2.90
N ASN A 25 -11.76 13.47 -2.62
CA ASN A 25 -12.85 14.35 -3.00
C ASN A 25 -12.56 14.97 -4.37
N PHE A 26 -12.91 14.25 -5.42
CA PHE A 26 -12.76 14.74 -6.79
C PHE A 26 -13.79 15.79 -7.15
N LYS A 27 -13.36 16.79 -7.92
CA LYS A 27 -14.19 17.88 -8.42
C LYS A 27 -14.97 17.48 -9.67
N THR A 28 -14.40 16.58 -10.48
CA THR A 28 -14.94 16.21 -11.79
C THR A 28 -15.43 14.77 -11.81
N GLU A 29 -16.48 14.49 -12.56
CA GLU A 29 -17.02 13.12 -12.67
C GLU A 29 -16.04 12.19 -13.38
N LYS A 30 -15.33 12.71 -14.39
CA LYS A 30 -14.30 11.99 -15.14
C LYS A 30 -13.26 11.33 -14.24
N PHE A 31 -12.77 12.03 -13.22
CA PHE A 31 -11.78 11.46 -12.30
C PHE A 31 -12.40 10.64 -11.17
N LYS A 32 -13.68 10.83 -10.83
CA LYS A 32 -14.41 9.89 -9.96
C LYS A 32 -14.59 8.53 -10.63
N GLU A 33 -14.98 8.53 -11.90
CA GLU A 33 -15.14 7.31 -12.71
C GLU A 33 -13.78 6.62 -12.91
N LEU A 34 -12.75 7.38 -13.30
CA LEU A 34 -11.40 6.83 -13.42
C LEU A 34 -10.90 6.22 -12.10
N TRP A 35 -11.16 6.89 -10.97
CA TRP A 35 -10.82 6.34 -9.67
C TRP A 35 -11.60 5.05 -9.41
N TYR A 36 -12.90 4.99 -9.65
CA TYR A 36 -13.65 3.74 -9.50
C TYR A 36 -13.07 2.61 -10.36
N ASP A 37 -12.77 2.88 -11.63
CA ASP A 37 -12.25 1.89 -12.58
C ASP A 37 -10.85 1.37 -12.24
N VAL A 38 -9.97 2.24 -11.77
CA VAL A 38 -8.56 1.90 -11.52
C VAL A 38 -8.36 1.42 -10.09
N ASP A 39 -9.12 1.98 -9.13
CA ASP A 39 -8.91 1.83 -7.70
C ASP A 39 -9.68 0.63 -7.12
N VAL A 40 -10.99 0.56 -7.41
CA VAL A 40 -11.89 -0.51 -6.91
C VAL A 40 -11.70 -1.79 -7.70
N LEU A 41 -11.56 -1.71 -9.03
CA LEU A 41 -11.61 -2.91 -9.87
C LEU A 41 -10.25 -3.55 -10.14
N MET A 42 -9.11 -2.88 -9.89
CA MET A 42 -7.84 -3.35 -10.44
C MET A 42 -6.63 -3.34 -9.50
N TYR A 43 -6.37 -2.27 -8.74
CA TYR A 43 -5.01 -2.07 -8.21
C TYR A 43 -4.92 -1.74 -6.72
N ARG A 44 -5.79 -0.89 -6.18
CA ARG A 44 -5.63 -0.43 -4.80
C ARG A 44 -6.23 -1.40 -3.78
N GLU A 45 -7.33 -2.07 -4.10
CA GLU A 45 -7.84 -3.15 -3.23
C GLU A 45 -6.78 -4.22 -2.98
N ALA A 46 -6.03 -4.59 -4.03
CA ALA A 46 -4.94 -5.56 -3.94
C ALA A 46 -3.84 -5.16 -2.95
N LEU A 47 -3.51 -3.85 -2.87
CA LEU A 47 -2.51 -3.33 -1.92
C LEU A 47 -3.07 -3.11 -0.52
N SER A 48 -4.36 -2.76 -0.42
CA SER A 48 -4.99 -2.39 0.85
C SER A 48 -5.00 -3.52 1.87
N GLY A 49 -5.20 -4.76 1.41
CA GLY A 49 -5.19 -5.95 2.28
C GLY A 49 -3.87 -6.12 3.01
N PRO A 50 -2.74 -6.32 2.30
CA PRO A 50 -1.44 -6.49 2.93
C PRO A 50 -1.04 -5.30 3.81
N PHE A 51 -1.37 -4.08 3.39
CA PHE A 51 -0.96 -2.88 4.15
C PHE A 51 -1.79 -2.73 5.42
N TYR A 52 -3.08 -3.08 5.36
CA TYR A 52 -3.94 -3.15 6.53
C TYR A 52 -3.46 -4.20 7.54
N THR A 53 -3.04 -5.39 7.09
CA THR A 53 -2.54 -6.40 8.03
C THR A 53 -1.25 -5.95 8.70
N VAL A 54 -0.38 -5.22 7.98
CA VAL A 54 0.79 -4.59 8.59
C VAL A 54 0.35 -3.58 9.65
N ASP A 55 -0.58 -2.68 9.33
CA ASP A 55 -1.07 -1.66 10.27
C ASP A 55 -1.71 -2.25 11.53
N MET A 56 -2.46 -3.35 11.40
CA MET A 56 -3.19 -3.94 12.52
C MET A 56 -2.39 -4.98 13.30
N TYR A 57 -1.55 -5.76 12.62
CA TYR A 57 -0.92 -6.95 13.17
C TYR A 57 0.60 -6.94 13.04
N TYR A 58 1.18 -5.82 12.57
CA TYR A 58 2.62 -5.66 12.33
C TYR A 58 3.19 -6.66 11.31
N ASN A 59 2.34 -7.40 10.58
CA ASN A 59 2.76 -8.45 9.67
C ASN A 59 1.87 -8.57 8.42
N CYS A 60 2.41 -9.16 7.37
CA CYS A 60 1.65 -9.63 6.20
C CYS A 60 2.16 -11.00 5.75
N ASP A 61 2.42 -11.92 6.68
CA ASP A 61 3.07 -13.21 6.37
C ASP A 61 2.30 -14.03 5.33
N TYR A 62 0.98 -13.93 5.34
CA TYR A 62 0.08 -14.63 4.41
C TYR A 62 0.38 -14.35 2.93
N VAL A 63 1.02 -13.22 2.62
CA VAL A 63 1.46 -12.88 1.26
C VAL A 63 2.54 -13.85 0.77
N PHE A 64 3.37 -14.39 1.66
CA PHE A 64 4.49 -15.27 1.32
C PHE A 64 4.14 -16.76 1.35
N GLU A 65 2.93 -17.11 1.80
CA GLU A 65 2.46 -18.50 1.92
C GLU A 65 2.13 -19.12 0.55
N GLY A 66 1.98 -18.30 -0.51
CA GLY A 66 1.78 -18.75 -1.88
C GLY A 66 0.38 -19.34 -2.17
N GLU A 67 -0.52 -19.33 -1.19
CA GLU A 67 -1.86 -19.90 -1.31
C GLU A 67 -2.83 -19.00 -2.11
N HIS A 68 -2.62 -17.68 -2.07
CA HIS A 68 -3.47 -16.71 -2.74
C HIS A 68 -2.99 -16.46 -4.17
N GLU A 69 -3.89 -16.52 -5.16
CA GLU A 69 -3.50 -16.43 -6.58
C GLU A 69 -2.73 -15.15 -6.93
N CYS A 70 -3.12 -14.02 -6.33
CA CYS A 70 -2.44 -12.74 -6.51
C CYS A 70 -0.98 -12.71 -6.01
N PHE A 71 -0.59 -13.63 -5.12
CA PHE A 71 0.72 -13.68 -4.47
C PHE A 71 1.53 -14.94 -4.81
N LYS A 72 1.09 -15.75 -5.78
CA LYS A 72 1.77 -17.01 -6.15
C LYS A 72 3.26 -16.88 -6.44
N GLU A 73 3.71 -15.73 -6.93
CA GLU A 73 5.11 -15.44 -7.27
C GLU A 73 5.86 -14.68 -6.18
N VAL A 74 5.22 -14.36 -5.05
CA VAL A 74 5.79 -13.55 -3.98
C VAL A 74 6.39 -14.46 -2.89
N GLY A 75 7.69 -14.76 -3.01
CA GLY A 75 8.39 -15.64 -2.06
C GLY A 75 9.25 -14.92 -1.01
N SER A 76 9.44 -13.61 -1.16
CA SER A 76 10.32 -12.81 -0.31
C SER A 76 9.82 -11.37 -0.14
N CYS A 77 10.37 -10.65 0.84
CA CYS A 77 10.07 -9.23 1.05
C CYS A 77 10.41 -8.39 -0.19
N GLU A 78 11.49 -8.73 -0.88
CA GLU A 78 11.92 -8.11 -2.14
C GLU A 78 10.91 -8.38 -3.27
N ASP A 79 10.44 -9.62 -3.40
CA ASP A 79 9.40 -9.96 -4.39
C ASP A 79 8.11 -9.19 -4.11
N PHE A 80 7.73 -9.07 -2.83
CA PHE A 80 6.54 -8.32 -2.44
C PHE A 80 6.66 -6.83 -2.74
N LEU A 81 7.83 -6.24 -2.45
CA LEU A 81 8.11 -4.84 -2.81
C LEU A 81 7.97 -4.65 -4.33
N ASN A 82 8.60 -5.52 -5.13
CA ASN A 82 8.51 -5.46 -6.58
C ASN A 82 7.07 -5.61 -7.09
N TRP A 83 6.31 -6.53 -6.50
CA TRP A 83 4.89 -6.71 -6.79
C TRP A 83 4.08 -5.43 -6.52
N CYS A 84 4.29 -4.80 -5.36
CA CYS A 84 3.64 -3.53 -5.02
C CYS A 84 3.99 -2.42 -6.02
N LEU A 85 5.27 -2.27 -6.35
CA LEU A 85 5.75 -1.24 -7.27
C LEU A 85 5.22 -1.45 -8.70
N ASN A 86 5.06 -2.69 -9.14
CA ASN A 86 4.46 -3.00 -10.45
C ASN A 86 2.99 -2.61 -10.53
N ILE A 87 2.22 -2.83 -9.46
CA ILE A 87 0.83 -2.37 -9.35
C ILE A 87 0.78 -0.84 -9.41
N ILE A 88 1.58 -0.16 -8.61
CA ILE A 88 1.61 1.31 -8.55
C ILE A 88 2.05 1.91 -9.88
N LYS A 89 3.02 1.30 -10.57
CA LYS A 89 3.42 1.71 -11.92
C LYS A 89 2.25 1.60 -12.90
N SER A 90 1.49 0.51 -12.84
CA SER A 90 0.31 0.31 -13.69
C SER A 90 -0.78 1.35 -13.39
N TYR A 91 -1.02 1.62 -12.11
CA TYR A 91 -1.91 2.68 -11.63
C TYR A 91 -1.52 4.06 -12.18
N LYS A 92 -0.25 4.48 -12.01
CA LYS A 92 0.29 5.75 -12.54
C LYS A 92 0.14 5.83 -14.06
N ASN A 93 0.40 4.74 -14.78
CA ASN A 93 0.26 4.70 -16.24
C ASN A 93 -1.19 4.95 -16.68
N LYS A 94 -2.18 4.35 -16.01
CA LYS A 94 -3.60 4.56 -16.30
C LYS A 94 -4.03 6.01 -16.08
N ILE A 95 -3.61 6.62 -14.99
CA ILE A 95 -3.88 8.05 -14.71
C ILE A 95 -3.25 8.93 -15.79
N ASN A 96 -2.01 8.62 -16.18
CA ASN A 96 -1.29 9.44 -17.15
C ASN A 96 -1.87 9.39 -18.57
N GLN A 97 -2.57 8.30 -18.94
CA GLN A 97 -3.27 8.17 -20.21
C GLN A 97 -4.51 9.07 -20.34
N VAL A 98 -5.01 9.61 -19.22
CA VAL A 98 -6.18 10.48 -19.24
C VAL A 98 -5.76 11.94 -19.41
N ASP A 99 -6.25 12.56 -20.49
CA ASP A 99 -6.05 13.97 -20.77
C ASP A 99 -6.82 14.86 -19.79
N THR A 100 -6.27 16.04 -19.52
CA THR A 100 -6.90 17.06 -18.66
C THR A 100 -7.09 18.34 -19.46
N ILE A 101 -8.34 18.76 -19.63
CA ILE A 101 -8.76 19.91 -20.42
C ILE A 101 -8.89 21.14 -19.51
N ILE A 102 -9.52 20.98 -18.35
CA ILE A 102 -9.79 22.06 -17.39
C ILE A 102 -8.91 21.97 -16.15
N ASN A 103 -8.83 23.06 -15.37
CA ASN A 103 -7.99 23.10 -14.17
C ASN A 103 -8.44 22.12 -13.08
N ASP A 104 -9.74 21.94 -12.89
CA ASP A 104 -10.24 20.97 -11.89
C ASP A 104 -9.82 19.53 -12.22
N GLU A 105 -9.79 19.15 -13.50
CA GLU A 105 -9.27 17.83 -13.92
C GLU A 105 -7.76 17.69 -13.67
N LYS A 106 -6.98 18.78 -13.81
CA LYS A 106 -5.55 18.76 -13.49
C LYS A 106 -5.31 18.55 -12.00
N GLU A 107 -6.10 19.21 -11.16
CA GLU A 107 -6.03 19.04 -9.70
C GLU A 107 -6.46 17.63 -9.29
N ASP A 108 -7.57 17.11 -9.84
CA ASP A 108 -8.02 15.74 -9.59
C ASP A 108 -6.95 14.71 -10.01
N LYS A 109 -6.31 14.90 -11.16
CA LYS A 109 -5.19 14.06 -11.63
C LYS A 109 -4.02 14.09 -10.65
N GLN A 110 -3.64 15.29 -10.17
CA GLN A 110 -2.56 15.46 -9.20
C GLN A 110 -2.87 14.75 -7.88
N ILE A 111 -4.13 14.77 -7.42
CA ILE A 111 -4.54 14.05 -6.22
C ILE A 111 -4.31 12.54 -6.37
N MET A 112 -4.73 11.94 -7.50
CA MET A 112 -4.49 10.50 -7.73
C MET A 112 -3.01 10.16 -7.82
N LEU A 113 -2.20 11.01 -8.47
CA LEU A 113 -0.75 10.82 -8.55
C LEU A 113 -0.08 10.92 -7.18
N LEU A 114 -0.51 11.86 -6.33
CA LEU A 114 -0.03 11.98 -4.96
C LEU A 114 -0.36 10.72 -4.14
N GLN A 115 -1.56 10.15 -4.29
CA GLN A 115 -1.88 8.87 -3.65
C GLN A 115 -0.95 7.75 -4.11
N ALA A 116 -0.63 7.69 -5.40
CA ALA A 116 0.33 6.72 -5.93
C ALA A 116 1.73 6.87 -5.33
N GLU A 117 2.19 8.10 -5.10
CA GLU A 117 3.46 8.37 -4.42
C GLU A 117 3.43 7.94 -2.94
N ILE A 118 2.30 8.15 -2.26
CA ILE A 118 2.12 7.66 -0.88
C ILE A 118 2.15 6.12 -0.85
N MET A 119 1.42 5.46 -1.76
CA MET A 119 1.42 3.99 -1.88
C MET A 119 2.83 3.43 -2.15
N GLU A 120 3.62 4.11 -2.98
CA GLU A 120 5.01 3.73 -3.24
C GLU A 120 5.86 3.84 -1.98
N LYS A 121 5.76 4.96 -1.26
CA LYS A 121 6.46 5.13 0.02
C LYS A 121 6.04 4.08 1.04
N LEU A 122 4.75 3.81 1.17
CA LEU A 122 4.22 2.76 2.04
C LEU A 122 4.79 1.38 1.68
N SER A 123 4.95 1.07 0.39
CA SER A 123 5.54 -0.20 -0.07
C SER A 123 6.97 -0.40 0.46
N PHE A 124 7.80 0.64 0.38
CA PHE A 124 9.16 0.60 0.96
C PHE A 124 9.14 0.48 2.48
N MET A 125 8.21 1.18 3.15
CA MET A 125 8.06 1.07 4.61
C MET A 125 7.63 -0.32 5.04
N VAL A 126 6.70 -0.96 4.33
CA VAL A 126 6.32 -2.36 4.58
C VAL A 126 7.51 -3.27 4.42
N TYR A 127 8.28 -3.12 3.33
CA TYR A 127 9.52 -3.89 3.15
C TYR A 127 10.46 -3.75 4.34
N ASP A 128 10.71 -2.52 4.80
CA ASP A 128 11.59 -2.26 5.95
C ASP A 128 11.06 -2.85 7.27
N ILE A 129 9.74 -2.75 7.50
CA ILE A 129 9.08 -3.33 8.67
C ILE A 129 9.19 -4.86 8.62
N GLN A 130 8.84 -5.49 7.49
CA GLN A 130 8.76 -6.94 7.38
C GLN A 130 10.15 -7.62 7.39
N LYS A 131 11.15 -7.05 6.70
CA LYS A 131 12.49 -7.65 6.64
C LYS A 131 13.18 -7.72 8.00
N ASP A 132 12.96 -6.73 8.85
CA ASP A 132 13.59 -6.61 10.17
C ASP A 132 12.67 -7.07 11.31
N ARG A 133 11.40 -7.40 11.01
CA ARG A 133 10.34 -7.71 11.97
C ARG A 133 10.77 -8.72 13.04
N TRP A 134 11.42 -9.81 12.64
CA TRP A 134 11.87 -10.89 13.51
C TRP A 134 12.89 -10.46 14.58
N LYS A 135 13.55 -9.31 14.39
CA LYS A 135 14.48 -8.74 15.39
C LYS A 135 13.73 -8.08 16.56
N PHE A 136 12.45 -7.73 16.35
CA PHE A 136 11.66 -6.93 17.28
C PHE A 136 10.39 -7.62 17.76
N ILE A 137 9.93 -8.65 17.05
CA ILE A 137 8.99 -9.63 17.60
C ILE A 137 9.72 -10.39 18.69
N LYS A 138 9.49 -10.00 19.95
CA LYS A 138 9.71 -10.91 21.08
C LYS A 138 8.88 -12.17 20.79
N LYS A 139 9.53 -13.32 20.56
CA LYS A 139 8.83 -14.62 20.53
C LYS A 139 8.07 -14.83 21.86
N PRO A 140 6.95 -15.57 21.78
CA PRO A 140 5.62 -15.11 21.42
C PRO A 140 4.87 -14.58 22.65
N TYR A 141 3.58 -14.26 22.51
CA TYR A 141 2.64 -14.08 23.63
C TYR A 141 2.95 -15.03 24.81
N PRO A 142 2.96 -14.56 26.08
CA PRO A 142 2.88 -15.50 27.18
C PRO A 142 1.59 -16.30 26.99
N ASP A 143 1.70 -17.63 27.12
CA ASP A 143 0.58 -18.56 27.17
C ASP A 143 -0.43 -18.09 28.24
N ASN A 144 -1.38 -17.25 27.83
CA ASN A 144 -2.61 -17.00 28.58
C ASN A 144 -3.72 -17.78 27.85
N ILE A 145 -3.56 -19.09 27.81
CA ILE A 145 -4.69 -20.00 27.70
C ILE A 145 -5.18 -20.20 29.13
N GLN A 146 -6.45 -19.84 29.35
CA GLN A 146 -7.21 -20.00 30.58
C GLN A 146 -7.26 -21.46 31.06
#